data_AF-A0AAW4N5T6-F1
#
_entry.id   AF-A0AAW4N5T6-F1
#
_cell.length_a   1.000
_cell.length_b   1.000
_cell.length_c   1.000
_cell.angle_alpha   90.00
_cell.angle_beta   90.00
_cell.angle_gamma   90.00
#
_symmetry.space_group_name_H-M   'P 1'
#
loop_
_entity.id
_entity.type
_entity.pdbx_description
1 polymer ?
#
loop_
_entity_poly.entity_id
_entity_poly.type
_entity_poly.pdbx_seq_one_letter_code
_entity_poly.pdbx_strand_id
1 'polypeptide(L)'
;MRDFFSPLKQQEGNIRFVFITGISKFSQLSIFSELNNLKILTLKDEYSSCCGITKSELTQYFREGIEEMAEHNGLTYEETLGQLKQHYDGYHFSINSEDIFNPYSIINA
;
A
#
# COMPACT_ATOMS: atom_id res chain seq x y z
N MET A 1 8.25 1.69 20.22
CA MET A 1 8.58 2.68 19.17
C MET A 1 9.73 3.59 19.57
N ARG A 2 9.77 4.13 20.80
CA ARG A 2 10.88 4.98 21.28
C ARG A 2 12.28 4.38 21.04
N ASP A 3 12.46 3.11 21.35
CA ASP A 3 13.75 2.42 21.20
C ASP A 3 14.19 2.27 19.74
N PHE A 4 13.24 2.29 18.79
CA PHE A 4 13.54 2.26 17.36
C PHE A 4 13.94 3.65 16.82
N PHE A 5 13.28 4.71 17.31
CA PHE A 5 13.47 6.07 16.81
C PHE A 5 14.57 6.87 17.51
N SER A 6 14.84 6.58 18.79
CA SER A 6 15.86 7.28 19.57
C SER A 6 17.27 7.15 18.95
N PRO A 7 17.71 5.96 18.48
CA PRO A 7 18.98 5.82 17.79
C PRO A 7 19.06 6.63 16.49
N LEU A 8 17.96 6.70 15.72
CA LEU A 8 17.91 7.48 14.48
C LEU A 8 18.12 8.97 14.74
N LYS A 9 17.52 9.51 15.81
CA LYS A 9 17.73 10.90 16.21
C LYS A 9 19.17 11.17 16.61
N GLN A 10 19.77 10.30 17.42
CA GLN A 10 21.15 10.47 17.88
C GLN A 10 22.15 10.56 16.72
N GLN A 11 21.78 10.04 15.56
CA GLN A 11 22.59 10.04 14.35
C GLN A 11 22.11 11.06 13.29
N GLU A 12 21.28 12.05 13.65
CA GLU A 12 20.71 13.01 12.69
C GLU A 12 21.77 13.76 11.86
N GLY A 13 22.96 14.02 12.42
CA GLY A 13 24.08 14.65 11.71
C GLY A 13 24.78 13.73 10.70
N ASN A 14 24.64 12.41 10.85
CA ASN A 14 25.26 11.41 9.99
C ASN A 14 24.27 10.82 8.96
N ILE A 15 22.98 11.00 9.19
CA ILE A 15 21.90 10.44 8.38
C ILE A 15 21.38 11.51 7.43
N ARG A 16 21.64 11.31 6.13
CA ARG A 16 21.16 12.22 5.07
C ARG A 16 19.67 12.03 4.75
N PHE A 17 19.18 10.78 4.81
CA PHE A 17 17.81 10.43 4.46
C PHE A 17 17.40 9.09 5.08
N VAL A 18 16.17 8.99 5.58
CA VAL A 18 15.56 7.74 6.05
C VAL A 18 14.16 7.64 5.48
N PHE A 19 13.85 6.48 4.89
CA PHE A 19 12.51 6.12 4.48
C PHE A 19 12.04 4.92 5.31
N ILE A 20 10.86 5.02 5.91
CA ILE A 20 10.33 4.03 6.86
C ILE A 20 8.97 3.58 6.35
N THR A 21 8.79 2.27 6.18
CA THR A 21 7.53 1.65 5.74
C THR A 21 7.04 0.65 6.79
N GLY A 22 5.73 0.42 6.85
CA GLY A 22 5.11 -0.53 7.79
C GLY A 22 3.64 -0.23 8.05
N ILE A 23 3.01 -1.09 8.86
CA ILE A 23 1.56 -1.03 9.18
C ILE A 23 1.24 -0.21 10.44
N SER A 24 2.25 0.22 11.19
CA SER A 24 2.04 0.95 12.45
C SER A 24 1.62 2.39 12.20
N LYS A 25 0.40 2.74 12.61
CA LYS A 25 -0.11 4.12 12.55
C LYS A 25 0.56 4.97 13.64
N PHE A 26 1.21 6.05 13.23
CA PHE A 26 1.69 7.07 14.15
C PHE A 26 0.53 7.99 14.53
N SER A 27 0.20 8.07 15.82
CA SER A 27 -0.58 9.20 16.30
C SER A 27 0.38 10.36 16.55
N GLN A 28 0.12 11.52 15.94
CA GLN A 28 0.88 12.75 16.19
C GLN A 28 0.70 13.27 17.64
N LEU A 29 -0.09 12.58 18.47
CA LEU A 29 -0.50 13.03 19.81
C LEU A 29 0.53 12.82 20.91
N SER A 30 1.69 12.23 20.60
CA SER A 30 2.82 12.21 21.54
C SER A 30 4.13 12.33 20.78
N ILE A 31 4.39 13.54 20.30
CA ILE A 31 5.71 13.95 19.86
C ILE A 31 6.55 14.02 21.15
N PHE A 32 7.09 12.88 21.59
CA PHE A 32 8.34 12.92 22.33
C PHE A 32 9.26 13.86 21.55
N SER A 33 9.99 14.71 22.24
CA SER A 33 10.93 15.71 21.70
C SER A 33 12.08 15.08 20.88
N GLU A 34 11.89 13.89 20.32
CA GLU A 34 12.85 12.94 19.81
C GLU A 34 12.84 12.86 18.26
N LEU A 35 11.72 13.01 17.54
CA LEU A 35 11.74 13.08 16.05
C LEU A 35 10.67 14.05 15.51
N ASN A 36 11.08 15.29 15.24
CA ASN A 36 10.20 16.37 14.80
C ASN A 36 10.22 16.61 13.27
N ASN A 37 11.10 15.94 12.52
CA ASN A 37 11.28 16.13 11.07
C ASN A 37 10.55 15.08 10.20
N LEU A 38 9.66 14.27 10.79
CA LEU A 38 8.97 13.20 10.07
C LEU A 38 7.87 13.75 9.15
N LYS A 39 7.92 13.34 7.88
CA LYS A 39 6.83 13.56 6.92
C LYS A 39 6.06 12.26 6.74
N ILE A 40 4.78 12.27 7.11
CA ILE A 40 3.89 11.13 6.86
C ILE A 40 3.41 11.23 5.41
N LEU A 41 3.79 10.24 4.58
CA LEU A 41 3.47 10.21 3.16
C LEU A 41 2.29 9.27 2.83
N THR A 42 2.01 8.27 3.67
CA THR A 42 1.01 7.22 3.42
C THR A 42 -0.41 7.74 3.10
N LEU A 43 -0.77 8.94 3.57
CA LEU A 43 -2.11 9.52 3.37
C LEU A 43 -2.14 10.58 2.26
N LYS A 44 -1.02 10.79 1.56
CA LYS A 44 -0.97 11.73 0.44
C LYS A 44 -1.38 11.02 -0.84
N ASP A 45 -2.22 11.68 -1.63
CA ASP A 45 -2.71 11.20 -2.92
C ASP A 45 -1.57 10.70 -3.82
N GLU A 46 -0.46 11.44 -3.89
CA GLU A 46 0.75 11.13 -4.69
C GLU A 46 1.41 9.78 -4.36
N TYR A 47 1.17 9.23 -3.16
CA TYR A 47 1.79 7.99 -2.67
C TYR A 47 0.75 6.90 -2.39
N SER A 48 -0.51 7.15 -2.73
CA SER A 48 -1.61 6.23 -2.46
C SER A 48 -1.43 4.90 -3.18
N SER A 49 -1.07 4.94 -4.48
CA SER A 49 -0.83 3.75 -5.32
C SER A 49 0.29 2.84 -4.80
N CYS A 50 1.31 3.39 -4.12
CA CYS A 50 2.40 2.59 -3.54
C CYS A 50 1.95 1.60 -2.45
N CYS A 51 0.73 1.76 -1.91
CA CYS A 51 0.23 0.94 -0.82
C CYS A 51 -0.61 -0.28 -1.30
N GLY A 52 -0.68 -0.52 -2.61
CA GLY A 52 -1.26 -1.73 -3.17
C GLY A 52 -0.99 -1.86 -4.68
N ILE A 53 -1.91 -2.49 -5.40
CA ILE A 53 -1.82 -2.72 -6.85
C ILE A 53 -2.93 -1.93 -7.52
N THR A 54 -2.64 -1.09 -8.49
CA THR A 54 -3.67 -0.33 -9.22
C THR A 54 -4.39 -1.22 -10.24
N LYS A 55 -5.57 -0.80 -10.72
CA LYS A 55 -6.24 -1.52 -11.82
C LYS A 55 -5.35 -1.64 -13.06
N SER A 56 -4.63 -0.58 -13.39
CA SER A 56 -3.72 -0.57 -14.53
C SER A 56 -2.59 -1.59 -14.34
N GLU A 57 -1.94 -1.61 -13.18
CA GLU A 57 -0.91 -2.60 -12.85
C GLU A 57 -1.46 -4.02 -12.87
N LEU A 58 -2.67 -4.24 -12.34
CA LEU A 58 -3.34 -5.54 -12.35
C LEU A 58 -3.55 -6.04 -13.78
N THR A 59 -4.11 -5.21 -14.66
CA THR A 59 -4.37 -5.59 -16.06
C THR A 59 -3.12 -5.66 -16.94
N GLN A 60 -2.04 -4.95 -16.58
CA GLN A 60 -0.81 -4.90 -17.36
C GLN A 60 0.18 -5.99 -16.97
N TYR A 61 0.35 -6.23 -15.67
CA TYR A 61 1.40 -7.13 -15.15
C TYR A 61 0.88 -8.49 -14.68
N PHE A 62 -0.41 -8.60 -14.35
CA PHE A 62 -1.01 -9.83 -13.83
C PHE A 62 -2.02 -10.48 -14.78
N ARG A 63 -2.05 -10.04 -16.04
CA ARG A 63 -2.99 -10.54 -17.05
C ARG A 63 -2.97 -12.06 -17.18
N GLU A 64 -1.78 -12.63 -17.31
CA GLU A 64 -1.58 -14.08 -17.48
C GLU A 64 -2.18 -14.85 -16.30
N GLY A 65 -1.89 -14.43 -15.06
CA GLY A 65 -2.46 -15.07 -13.87
C GLY A 65 -3.99 -14.95 -13.78
N ILE A 66 -4.57 -13.83 -14.25
CA ILE A 66 -6.03 -13.66 -14.31
C ILE A 66 -6.63 -14.56 -15.39
N GLU A 67 -5.96 -14.74 -16.53
CA GLU A 67 -6.37 -15.67 -17.59
C GLU A 67 -6.31 -17.12 -17.09
N GLU A 68 -5.26 -17.53 -16.38
CA GLU A 68 -5.17 -18.85 -15.74
C GLU A 68 -6.29 -19.08 -14.71
N MET A 69 -6.57 -18.08 -13.88
CA MET A 69 -7.67 -18.14 -12.90
C MET A 69 -9.04 -18.24 -13.59
N ALA A 70 -9.22 -17.51 -14.70
CA ALA A 70 -10.43 -17.56 -15.51
C ALA A 70 -10.64 -18.96 -16.10
N GLU A 71 -9.59 -19.56 -16.67
CA GLU A 71 -9.62 -20.92 -17.20
C GLU A 71 -9.95 -21.95 -16.12
N HIS A 72 -9.30 -21.87 -14.96
CA HIS A 72 -9.54 -22.78 -13.83
C HIS A 72 -10.98 -22.70 -13.33
N ASN A 73 -11.56 -21.50 -13.29
CA ASN A 73 -12.91 -21.26 -12.77
C ASN A 73 -14.00 -21.36 -13.85
N GLY A 74 -13.65 -21.63 -15.11
CA GLY A 74 -14.59 -21.67 -16.23
C GLY A 74 -15.23 -20.32 -16.54
N LEU A 75 -14.54 -19.23 -16.22
CA LEU A 75 -14.97 -17.85 -16.41
C LEU A 75 -14.22 -17.21 -17.57
N THR A 76 -14.74 -16.09 -18.08
CA THR A 76 -13.97 -15.20 -18.95
C THR A 76 -13.02 -14.32 -18.13
N TYR A 77 -12.01 -13.76 -18.81
CA TYR A 77 -11.12 -12.77 -18.21
C TYR A 77 -11.88 -11.59 -17.58
N GLU A 78 -12.90 -11.07 -18.28
CA GLU A 78 -13.70 -9.94 -17.80
C GLU A 78 -14.58 -10.31 -16.59
N GLU A 79 -15.13 -11.52 -16.57
CA GLU A 79 -15.89 -12.01 -15.40
C GLU A 79 -14.99 -12.22 -14.19
N THR A 80 -13.79 -12.75 -14.40
CA THR A 80 -12.79 -12.96 -13.34
C THR A 80 -12.30 -11.62 -12.81
N LEU A 81 -12.00 -10.66 -13.68
CA LEU A 81 -11.64 -9.29 -13.28
C LEU A 81 -12.79 -8.60 -12.55
N GLY A 82 -14.04 -8.84 -12.95
CA GLY A 82 -15.24 -8.35 -12.27
C GLY A 82 -15.40 -8.96 -10.88
N GLN A 83 -15.16 -10.25 -10.73
CA GLN A 83 -15.19 -10.94 -9.43
C GLN A 83 -14.06 -10.51 -8.52
N LEU A 84 -12.85 -10.36 -9.05
CA LEU A 84 -11.73 -9.73 -8.35
C LEU A 84 -12.14 -8.34 -7.90
N LYS A 85 -12.73 -7.51 -8.76
CA LYS A 85 -13.22 -6.18 -8.34
C LYS A 85 -14.30 -6.25 -7.25
N GLN A 86 -15.19 -7.24 -7.26
CA GLN A 86 -16.25 -7.40 -6.24
C GLN A 86 -15.76 -7.99 -4.91
N HIS A 87 -14.78 -8.89 -4.94
CA HIS A 87 -14.11 -9.41 -3.74
C HIS A 87 -13.24 -8.35 -3.06
N TYR A 88 -13.10 -7.18 -3.70
CA TYR A 88 -12.35 -6.05 -3.19
C TYR A 88 -13.21 -5.00 -2.50
N ASP A 89 -13.04 -4.94 -1.18
CA ASP A 89 -13.48 -3.85 -0.34
C ASP A 89 -12.50 -2.67 -0.51
N GLY A 90 -12.80 -1.79 -1.46
CA GLY A 90 -11.93 -0.75 -2.04
C GLY A 90 -11.13 0.08 -1.05
N TYR A 91 -9.87 -0.33 -0.83
CA TYR A 91 -8.94 0.41 0.01
C TYR A 91 -8.56 1.74 -0.65
N HIS A 92 -8.96 2.82 0.01
CA HIS A 92 -8.57 4.18 -0.34
C HIS A 92 -7.63 4.70 0.74
N PHE A 93 -6.35 4.84 0.40
CA PHE A 93 -5.36 5.43 1.31
C PHE A 93 -5.47 6.96 1.39
N SER A 94 -6.14 7.57 0.42
CA SER A 94 -6.55 8.97 0.43
C SER A 94 -7.88 9.18 -0.28
N ILE A 95 -8.52 10.33 -0.06
CA ILE A 95 -9.83 10.68 -0.64
C ILE A 95 -9.82 10.70 -2.17
N ASN A 96 -8.69 11.10 -2.79
CA ASN A 96 -8.55 11.17 -4.25
C ASN A 96 -7.68 10.04 -4.82
N SER A 97 -7.40 8.99 -4.03
CA SER A 97 -6.70 7.80 -4.49
C SER A 97 -7.50 7.09 -5.58
N GLU A 98 -6.81 6.51 -6.55
CA GLU A 98 -7.44 5.53 -7.44
C GLU A 98 -7.84 4.26 -6.67
N ASP A 99 -8.71 3.44 -7.26
CA ASP A 99 -9.07 2.12 -6.73
C ASP A 99 -7.83 1.23 -6.66
N ILE A 100 -7.45 0.83 -5.45
CA ILE A 100 -6.26 0.01 -5.20
C ILE A 100 -6.65 -1.38 -4.68
N PHE A 101 -6.04 -2.40 -5.27
CA PHE A 101 -6.09 -3.79 -4.88
C PHE A 101 -5.02 -4.08 -3.82
N ASN A 102 -5.42 -4.31 -2.56
CA ASN A 102 -4.64 -4.99 -1.51
C ASN A 102 -4.01 -6.32 -2.01
N PRO A 103 -2.68 -6.48 -2.07
CA PRO A 103 -2.02 -7.69 -2.57
C PRO A 103 -2.50 -9.02 -1.97
N TYR A 104 -2.88 -9.05 -0.68
CA TYR A 104 -3.36 -10.28 -0.03
C TYR A 104 -4.63 -10.82 -0.69
N SER A 105 -5.54 -9.94 -1.08
CA SER A 105 -6.82 -10.34 -1.67
C SER A 105 -6.66 -10.85 -3.11
N ILE A 106 -5.64 -10.40 -3.88
CA ILE A 106 -5.33 -10.95 -5.22
C ILE A 106 -4.77 -12.36 -5.05
N ILE A 107 -3.87 -12.55 -4.09
CA ILE A 107 -3.16 -13.83 -3.90
C ILE A 107 -4.10 -14.94 -3.40
N ASN A 108 -5.17 -14.58 -2.68
CA ASN A 108 -6.10 -15.56 -2.08
C ASN A 108 -7.49 -15.57 -2.75
N ALA A 109 -7.66 -14.92 -3.90
CA ALA A 109 -8.89 -14.93 -4.68
C ALA A 109 -9.09 -16.23 -5.45
#